data_AF-A0A1F5B2F0-F1
#
_entry.id   AF-A0A1F5B2F0-F1
#
_cell.length_a   1.000
_cell.length_b   1.000
_cell.length_c   1.000
_cell.angle_alpha   90.00
_cell.angle_beta   90.00
_cell.angle_gamma   90.00
#
_symmetry.space_group_name_H-M   'P 1'
#
loop_
_entity.id
_entity.type
_entity.pdbx_description
1 polymer ?
#
loop_
_entity_poly.entity_id
_entity_poly.type
_entity_poly.pdbx_seq_one_letter_code
_entity_poly.pdbx_strand_id
1 'polypeptide(L)'
;MAVGTKREGMKTKIVLLLVFLGLLTVMIVQNNQNIPFRVFFWSFDIPKVILVPFVFALGFLIGFSVALAGRKHKPEETAPPDAPGKA
;
A
#
# COMPACT_ATOMS: atom_id res chain seq x y z
N MET A 1 -2.06 16.86 -46.23
CA MET A 1 -2.67 16.77 -44.89
C MET A 1 -1.58 16.59 -43.87
N ALA A 2 -1.23 17.63 -43.11
CA ALA A 2 -0.19 17.54 -42.08
C ALA A 2 -0.81 16.94 -40.80
N VAL A 3 -0.42 15.71 -40.47
CA VAL A 3 -0.74 15.11 -39.16
C VAL A 3 0.10 15.82 -38.11
N GLY A 4 -0.50 16.85 -37.50
CA GLY A 4 0.01 17.52 -36.32
C GLY A 4 0.13 16.51 -35.19
N THR A 5 1.31 15.92 -35.03
CA THR A 5 1.60 15.01 -33.93
C THR A 5 1.58 15.82 -32.63
N LYS A 6 0.71 15.42 -31.70
CA LYS A 6 0.54 15.95 -30.35
C LYS A 6 1.81 15.72 -29.50
N ARG A 7 2.91 16.43 -29.79
CA ARG A 7 4.24 16.25 -29.14
C ARG A 7 4.41 17.03 -27.84
N GLU A 8 3.52 17.97 -27.54
CA GLU A 8 3.57 18.81 -26.33
C GLU A 8 3.46 17.97 -25.04
N GLY A 9 2.55 17.00 -24.99
CA GLY A 9 2.28 16.23 -23.77
C GLY A 9 3.40 15.29 -23.33
N MET A 10 4.23 14.77 -24.24
CA MET A 10 5.33 13.86 -23.88
C MET A 10 6.48 14.59 -23.18
N LYS A 11 6.83 15.80 -23.64
CA LYS A 11 7.89 16.60 -23.02
C LYS A 11 7.53 16.96 -21.58
N THR A 12 6.29 17.40 -21.35
CA THR A 12 5.79 17.70 -19.99
C THR A 12 5.76 16.47 -19.10
N LYS A 13 5.34 15.31 -19.62
CA LYS A 13 5.39 14.04 -18.88
C LYS A 13 6.83 13.63 -18.51
N ILE A 14 7.78 13.79 -19.43
CA ILE A 14 9.20 13.50 -19.18
C ILE A 14 9.77 14.46 -18.14
N VAL A 15 9.49 15.76 -18.26
CA VAL A 15 9.92 16.76 -17.27
C VAL A 15 9.32 16.44 -15.89
N LEU A 16 8.02 16.14 -15.82
CA LEU A 16 7.37 15.72 -14.57
C LEU A 16 7.99 14.45 -13.99
N LEU A 17 8.29 13.46 -14.82
CA LEU A 17 8.95 12.23 -14.38
C LEU A 17 10.35 12.50 -13.83
N LEU A 18 11.14 13.33 -14.51
CA LEU A 18 12.48 13.71 -14.08
C LEU A 18 12.45 14.52 -12.77
N VAL A 19 11.51 15.45 -12.65
CA VAL A 19 11.29 16.22 -11.41
C VAL A 19 10.89 15.27 -10.28
N PHE A 20 9.94 14.35 -10.52
CA PHE A 20 9.51 13.38 -9.53
C PHE A 20 10.67 12.47 -9.08
N LEU A 21 11.44 11.91 -10.01
CA LEU A 21 12.62 11.09 -9.70
C LEU A 21 13.69 11.88 -8.95
N GLY A 22 13.93 13.14 -9.34
CA GLY A 22 14.85 14.04 -8.66
C GLY A 22 14.41 14.29 -7.21
N LEU A 23 13.14 14.65 -6.99
CA LEU A 23 12.57 14.83 -5.66
C LEU A 23 12.65 13.54 -4.82
N LEU A 24 12.32 12.39 -5.41
CA LEU A 24 12.41 11.10 -4.74
C LEU A 24 13.84 10.81 -4.28
N THR A 25 14.82 11.06 -5.15
CA THR A 25 16.24 10.86 -4.85
C THR A 25 16.69 11.77 -3.72
N VAL A 26 16.36 13.07 -3.81
CA VAL A 26 16.68 14.05 -2.77
C VAL A 26 16.02 13.66 -1.44
N MET A 27 14.76 13.23 -1.46
CA MET A 27 14.05 12.77 -0.27
C MET A 27 14.75 11.57 0.37
N ILE A 28 15.13 10.56 -0.42
CA ILE A 28 15.82 9.36 0.10
C ILE A 28 17.19 9.74 0.69
N VAL A 29 17.99 10.51 -0.04
CA VAL A 29 19.36 10.87 0.36
C VAL A 29 19.35 11.80 1.58
N GLN A 30 18.50 12.84 1.59
CA GLN A 30 18.40 13.75 2.72
C GLN A 30 17.75 13.08 3.96
N ASN A 31 16.82 12.14 3.74
CA ASN A 31 16.15 11.42 4.82
C ASN A 31 16.86 10.09 5.18
N ASN A 32 18.12 9.93 4.78
CA ASN A 32 18.96 8.81 5.18
C ASN A 32 19.58 8.99 6.58
N GLN A 33 18.99 9.85 7.41
CA GLN A 33 19.41 10.01 8.79
C GLN A 33 18.98 8.78 9.59
N ASN A 34 19.94 8.12 10.22
CA ASN A 34 19.69 7.09 11.20
C ASN A 34 19.02 7.72 12.43
N ILE A 35 17.91 7.14 12.87
CA ILE A 35 17.29 7.46 14.15
C ILE A 35 17.59 6.32 15.12
N PRO A 36 18.01 6.65 16.36
CA PRO A 36 18.12 5.65 17.42
C PRO A 36 16.72 5.16 17.78
N PHE A 37 16.42 3.93 17.40
CA PHE A 37 15.19 3.23 17.76
C PHE A 37 15.39 2.51 19.09
N ARG A 38 14.68 2.95 20.13
CA ARG A 38 14.80 2.41 21.49
C ARG A 38 13.55 1.63 21.86
N VAL A 39 13.72 0.36 22.21
CA VAL A 39 12.63 -0.51 22.68
C VAL A 39 13.09 -1.21 23.96
N PHE A 40 12.40 -0.93 25.06
CA PHE A 40 12.81 -1.33 26.40
C PHE A 40 14.27 -0.93 26.70
N PHE A 41 15.19 -1.91 26.74
CA PHE A 41 16.61 -1.72 27.00
C PHE A 41 17.49 -1.86 25.74
N TRP A 42 16.88 -2.05 24.57
CA TRP A 42 17.58 -2.20 23.30
C TRP A 42 17.59 -0.89 22.50
N SER A 43 18.72 -0.59 21.87
CA SER A 43 18.91 0.57 21.01
C SER A 43 19.52 0.11 19.70
N PHE A 44 18.83 0.37 18.59
CA PHE A 44 19.32 0.08 17.24
C PHE A 44 19.17 1.31 16.36
N ASP A 45 20.15 1.57 15.50
CA ASP A 45 20.08 2.68 14.55
C ASP A 45 19.45 2.20 13.25
N ILE A 46 18.27 2.73 12.93
CA ILE A 46 17.53 2.37 11.72
C ILE A 46 17.39 3.62 10.83
N PRO A 47 17.64 3.52 9.52
CA PRO A 47 17.35 4.61 8.59
C PRO A 47 15.86 5.00 8.63
N LYS A 48 15.56 6.29 8.79
CA LYS A 48 14.19 6.83 8.78
C LYS A 48 13.36 6.37 7.59
N VAL A 49 13.99 6.30 6.42
CA VAL A 49 13.35 5.94 5.16
C VAL A 49 12.76 4.52 5.17
N ILE A 50 13.33 3.61 5.96
CA ILE A 50 12.84 2.23 6.11
C ILE A 50 11.75 2.15 7.19
N LEU A 51 11.86 2.96 8.25
CA LEU A 51 10.94 2.95 9.39
C LEU A 51 9.50 3.25 8.97
N VAL A 52 9.30 4.24 8.10
CA VAL A 52 7.96 4.68 7.64
C VAL A 52 7.19 3.56 6.91
N PRO A 53 7.70 2.97 5.81
CA PRO A 53 7.00 1.88 5.14
C PRO A 53 6.88 0.63 6.01
N PHE A 54 7.83 0.39 6.91
CA PHE A 54 7.78 -0.74 7.84
C PHE A 54 6.62 -0.64 8.84
N VAL A 55 6.44 0.51 9.49
CA VAL A 55 5.32 0.75 10.41
C VAL A 55 3.98 0.71 9.67
N PHE A 56 3.92 1.26 8.46
CA PHE A 56 2.74 1.15 7.61
C PHE A 56 2.39 -0.30 7.29
N ALA A 57 3.38 -1.10 6.87
CA ALA A 57 3.18 -2.51 6.55
C ALA A 57 2.70 -3.30 7.77
N LEU A 58 3.31 -3.07 8.94
CA LEU A 58 2.87 -3.72 10.19
C LEU A 58 1.43 -3.36 10.54
N GLY A 59 1.08 -2.07 10.53
CA GLY A 59 -0.28 -1.62 10.82
C GLY A 59 -1.30 -2.17 9.83
N PHE A 60 -0.96 -2.18 8.54
CA PHE A 60 -1.80 -2.76 7.49
C PHE A 60 -2.00 -4.25 7.69
N LEU A 61 -0.94 -5.03 7.94
CA LEU A 61 -1.02 -6.47 8.16
C LEU A 61 -1.88 -6.80 9.37
N ILE A 62 -1.68 -6.09 10.49
CA ILE A 62 -2.49 -6.28 11.70
C ILE A 62 -3.96 -5.97 11.40
N GLY A 63 -4.26 -4.82 10.82
CA GLY A 63 -5.63 -4.42 10.50
C GLY A 63 -6.30 -5.36 9.50
N PHE A 64 -5.57 -5.80 8.48
CA PHE A 64 -6.04 -6.74 7.47
C PHE A 64 -6.35 -8.11 8.09
N SER A 65 -5.46 -8.64 8.94
CA SER A 65 -5.68 -9.90 9.66
C SER A 65 -6.90 -9.84 10.57
N VAL A 66 -7.08 -8.74 11.31
CA VAL A 66 -8.26 -8.54 12.17
C VAL A 66 -9.55 -8.50 11.34
N ALA A 67 -9.55 -7.76 10.23
CA ALA A 67 -10.71 -7.69 9.34
C ALA A 67 -11.05 -9.04 8.71
N LEU A 68 -10.03 -9.83 8.35
CA LEU A 68 -10.22 -11.17 7.80
C LEU A 68 -10.80 -12.14 8.84
N ALA A 69 -10.31 -12.11 10.08
CA ALA A 69 -10.81 -12.94 11.18
C ALA A 69 -12.24 -12.56 11.62
N GLY A 70 -12.63 -11.29 11.44
CA GLY A 70 -13.98 -10.79 11.78
C GLY A 70 -15.09 -11.20 10.78
N ARG A 71 -14.73 -11.72 9.60
CA ARG A 71 -15.70 -12.24 8.62
C ARG A 71 -16.22 -13.60 9.06
N LYS A 72 -17.18 -13.61 9.98
CA LYS A 72 -18.01 -14.79 10.22
C LYS A 72 -18.72 -15.14 8.90
N HIS A 73 -18.52 -16.37 8.41
CA HIS A 73 -19.34 -16.93 7.35
C HIS A 73 -20.80 -16.79 7.78
N LYS A 74 -21.56 -15.95 7.10
CA LYS A 74 -23.02 -15.99 7.19
C LYS A 74 -23.39 -17.37 6.67
N PRO A 75 -23.99 -18.27 7.48
CA PRO A 75 -24.43 -19.55 6.97
C PRO A 75 -25.38 -19.25 5.81
N GLU A 76 -25.06 -19.82 4.65
CA GLU A 76 -25.98 -19.87 3.54
C GLU A 76 -27.20 -20.64 4.04
N GLU A 77 -28.30 -19.92 4.19
CA GLU A 77 -29.58 -20.45 4.62
C GLU A 77 -30.01 -21.45 3.55
N THR A 78 -29.69 -22.73 3.79
CA THR A 78 -30.19 -23.87 3.02
C THR A 78 -31.70 -23.74 2.90
N ALA A 79 -32.17 -23.69 1.66
CA ALA A 79 -33.57 -23.62 1.29
C ALA A 79 -34.42 -24.70 2.04
N PRO A 80 -35.70 -24.43 2.33
CA PRO A 80 -36.52 -25.25 3.23
C PRO A 80 -36.65 -26.74 2.81
N PRO A 81 -36.71 -27.68 3.78
CA PRO A 81 -36.76 -29.13 3.53
C PRO A 81 -38.10 -29.70 3.00
N ASP A 82 -39.09 -28.88 2.64
CA ASP A 82 -40.48 -29.35 2.55
C ASP A 82 -41.17 -28.91 1.25
N ALA A 83 -40.86 -29.60 0.16
CA ALA A 83 -41.76 -29.69 -1.00
C ALA A 83 -42.57 -31.02 -0.89
N PRO A 84 -43.90 -30.96 -0.75
CA PRO A 84 -44.71 -32.14 -0.43
C PRO A 84 -44.91 -33.09 -1.63
N GLY A 85 -44.65 -34.37 -1.38
CA GLY A 85 -45.44 -35.53 -1.82
C GLY A 85 -45.60 -35.80 -3.33
N LYS A 86 -44.80 -36.73 -3.86
CA LYS A 86 -45.25 -37.57 -4.98
C LYS A 86 -45.76 -38.90 -4.42
N ALA A 87 -47.07 -39.11 -4.51
CA ALA A 87 -47.74 -40.40 -4.49
C ALA A 87 -48.53 -40.53 -5.79
#